data_AF-A0A4V6M1R4-F1
#
_entry.id   AF-A0A4V6M1R4-F1
#
_cell.length_a   1.000
_cell.length_b   1.000
_cell.length_c   1.000
_cell.angle_alpha   90.00
_cell.angle_beta   90.00
_cell.angle_gamma   90.00
#
_symmetry.space_group_name_H-M   'P 1'
#
loop_
_entity.id
_entity.type
_entity.pdbx_description
1 polymer ?
#
loop_
_entity_poly.entity_id
_entity_poly.type
_entity_poly.pdbx_seq_one_letter_code
_entity_poly.pdbx_strand_id
1 'polypeptide(L)'
;MPTTPRAAVEAAARTLVESLAALKTPPTVRVADAEDGVACLVLVWDARQAMPTVRWRSPGGRLGCKADVLDVIAAAGRSVTRKEVVKALKAAGKKHGPGTVAKALADLTAAGELVNPRDKKGYRLPAWRRDRTPSLFD
;
A
#
# COMPACT_ATOMS: atom_id res chain seq x y z
N MET A 1 -18.65 18.53 -40.04
CA MET A 1 -18.79 17.23 -39.37
C MET A 1 -18.55 17.46 -37.89
N PRO A 2 -19.47 17.12 -36.98
CA PRO A 2 -19.22 17.27 -35.55
C PRO A 2 -18.04 16.38 -35.13
N THR A 3 -17.07 16.95 -34.43
CA THR A 3 -15.91 16.23 -33.89
C THR A 3 -16.41 15.20 -32.89
N THR A 4 -16.01 13.94 -33.06
CA THR A 4 -16.38 12.90 -32.10
C THR A 4 -15.68 13.15 -30.76
N PRO A 5 -16.26 12.73 -29.62
CA PRO A 5 -15.61 12.88 -28.31
C PRO A 5 -14.19 12.30 -28.29
N ARG A 6 -13.98 11.17 -28.98
CA ARG A 6 -12.66 10.55 -29.14
C ARG A 6 -11.67 11.47 -29.87
N ALA A 7 -12.07 12.05 -31.01
CA ALA A 7 -11.20 12.94 -31.76
C ALA A 7 -10.84 14.22 -30.98
N ALA A 8 -11.78 14.74 -30.17
CA ALA A 8 -11.52 15.88 -29.30
C ALA A 8 -10.48 15.55 -28.20
N VAL A 9 -10.60 14.37 -27.56
CA VAL A 9 -9.64 13.91 -26.54
C VAL A 9 -8.27 13.65 -27.15
N GLU A 10 -8.19 12.99 -28.31
CA GLU A 10 -6.93 12.71 -29.01
C GLU A 10 -6.21 14.01 -29.41
N ALA A 11 -6.95 15.01 -29.89
CA ALA A 11 -6.40 16.33 -30.22
C ALA A 11 -5.84 17.04 -28.97
N ALA A 12 -6.60 17.09 -27.88
CA ALA A 12 -6.17 17.71 -26.63
C ALA A 12 -4.93 17.01 -26.03
N ALA A 13 -4.89 15.67 -26.06
CA ALA A 13 -3.73 14.90 -25.61
C ALA A 13 -2.48 15.21 -26.45
N ARG A 14 -2.64 15.41 -27.77
CA ARG A 14 -1.52 15.77 -28.65
C ARG A 14 -0.97 17.17 -28.33
N THR A 15 -1.83 18.17 -28.15
CA THR A 15 -1.43 19.52 -27.72
C THR A 15 -0.68 19.49 -26.38
N LEU A 16 -1.12 18.65 -25.44
CA LEU A 16 -0.42 18.46 -24.17
C LEU A 16 0.99 17.89 -24.38
N VAL A 17 1.14 16.84 -25.21
CA VAL A 17 2.45 16.25 -25.52
C VAL A 17 3.38 17.26 -26.18
N GLU A 18 2.89 18.03 -27.13
CA GLU A 18 3.67 19.08 -27.81
C GLU A 18 4.18 20.15 -26.83
N SER A 19 3.30 20.59 -25.92
CA SER A 19 3.64 21.56 -24.88
C SER A 19 4.72 21.03 -23.92
N LEU A 20 4.62 19.77 -23.53
CA LEU A 20 5.58 19.12 -22.63
C LEU A 20 6.92 18.83 -23.33
N ALA A 21 6.89 18.49 -24.61
CA ALA A 21 8.09 18.24 -25.42
C ALA A 21 8.93 19.50 -25.65
N ALA A 22 8.30 20.69 -25.60
CA ALA A 22 9.00 21.97 -25.68
C ALA A 22 9.83 22.30 -24.42
N LEU A 23 9.65 21.56 -23.32
CA LEU A 23 10.42 21.75 -22.10
C LEU A 23 11.81 21.11 -22.23
N LYS A 24 12.86 21.84 -21.83
CA LYS A 24 14.26 21.33 -21.85
C LYS A 24 14.42 20.02 -21.06
N THR A 25 13.65 19.88 -19.97
CA THR A 25 13.61 18.67 -19.15
C THR A 25 12.14 18.33 -18.89
N PRO A 26 11.58 17.30 -19.56
CA PRO A 26 10.20 16.90 -19.35
C PRO A 26 9.96 16.49 -17.90
N PRO A 27 8.93 17.04 -17.23
CA PRO A 27 8.68 16.72 -15.84
C PRO A 27 8.00 15.36 -15.71
N THR A 28 8.36 14.59 -14.69
CA THR A 28 7.57 13.42 -14.28
C THR A 28 6.48 13.88 -13.34
N VAL A 29 5.24 13.99 -13.83
CA VAL A 29 4.11 14.53 -13.06
C VAL A 29 2.86 13.66 -13.16
N ARG A 30 2.04 13.74 -12.11
CA ARG A 30 0.71 13.11 -12.05
C ARG A 30 -0.31 14.19 -11.74
N VAL A 31 -1.28 14.34 -12.62
CA VAL A 31 -2.44 15.23 -12.44
C VAL A 31 -3.68 14.36 -12.37
N ALA A 32 -4.45 14.53 -11.30
CA ALA A 32 -5.75 13.88 -11.14
C ALA A 32 -6.77 14.99 -10.88
N ASP A 33 -7.84 15.00 -11.66
CA ASP A 33 -8.89 16.00 -11.55
C ASP A 33 -10.26 15.38 -11.84
N ALA A 34 -11.33 16.01 -11.35
CA ALA A 34 -12.70 15.56 -11.58
C ALA A 34 -13.69 16.72 -11.55
N GLU A 35 -14.58 16.77 -12.55
CA GLU A 35 -15.61 17.80 -12.72
C GLU A 35 -16.82 17.20 -13.45
N ASP A 36 -18.04 17.58 -13.07
CA ASP A 36 -19.31 17.19 -13.72
C ASP A 36 -19.45 15.69 -14.06
N GLY A 37 -19.04 14.82 -13.14
CA GLY A 37 -19.14 13.37 -13.30
C GLY A 37 -18.06 12.75 -14.21
N VAL A 38 -17.10 13.55 -14.67
CA VAL A 38 -15.92 13.10 -15.41
C VAL A 38 -14.71 13.14 -14.47
N ALA A 39 -13.91 12.07 -14.48
CA ALA A 39 -12.63 12.04 -13.80
C ALA A 39 -11.51 11.77 -14.81
N CYS A 40 -10.39 12.48 -14.68
CA CYS A 40 -9.23 12.34 -15.55
C CYS A 40 -7.95 12.11 -14.73
N LEU A 41 -7.12 11.19 -15.22
CA LEU A 41 -5.78 10.95 -14.69
C LEU A 41 -4.77 11.10 -15.83
N VAL A 42 -3.87 12.06 -15.69
CA VAL A 42 -2.75 12.29 -16.60
C VAL A 42 -1.45 11.92 -15.90
N LEU A 43 -0.66 11.07 -16.56
CA LEU A 43 0.69 10.72 -16.14
C LEU A 43 1.65 11.19 -17.24
N VAL A 44 2.67 11.95 -16.85
CA VAL A 44 3.75 12.40 -17.73
C VAL A 44 5.06 11.80 -17.22
N TRP A 45 5.87 11.26 -18.13
CA TRP A 45 7.18 10.70 -17.83
C TRP A 45 8.09 10.79 -19.07
N ASP A 46 9.41 10.68 -18.87
CA ASP A 46 10.35 10.57 -19.98
C ASP A 46 10.09 9.27 -20.76
N ALA A 47 9.83 9.40 -22.06
CA ALA A 47 9.52 8.26 -22.94
C ALA A 47 10.62 7.18 -22.99
N ARG A 48 11.87 7.52 -22.60
CA ARG A 48 13.00 6.60 -22.50
C ARG A 48 13.00 5.78 -21.20
N GLN A 49 12.18 6.17 -20.23
CA GLN A 49 12.05 5.47 -18.96
C GLN A 49 10.85 4.52 -18.98
N ALA A 50 10.92 3.48 -18.16
CA ALA A 50 9.78 2.60 -17.96
C ALA A 50 8.58 3.41 -17.46
N MET A 51 7.41 3.16 -18.05
CA MET A 51 6.16 3.81 -17.64
C MET A 51 5.96 3.64 -16.12
N PRO A 52 5.66 4.72 -15.37
CA PRO A 52 5.32 4.63 -13.97
C PRO A 52 4.05 3.77 -13.82
N THR A 53 4.22 2.47 -13.59
CA THR A 53 3.08 1.58 -13.33
C THR A 53 2.33 2.13 -12.13
N VAL A 54 1.02 2.34 -12.29
CA VAL A 54 0.12 2.98 -11.32
C VAL A 54 0.12 2.18 -10.02
N ARG A 55 1.09 2.43 -9.14
CA ARG A 55 1.05 1.94 -7.77
C ARG A 55 0.11 2.84 -7.01
N TRP A 56 -1.17 2.45 -6.97
CA TRP A 56 -2.14 2.95 -6.00
C TRP A 56 -1.52 2.88 -4.61
N ARG A 57 -0.98 4.00 -4.15
CA ARG A 57 -0.73 4.24 -2.73
C ARG A 57 -1.85 5.14 -2.28
N SER A 58 -2.87 4.57 -1.65
CA SER A 58 -3.76 5.38 -0.82
C SER A 58 -2.87 6.18 0.15
N PRO A 59 -3.08 7.51 0.28
CA PRO A 59 -2.36 8.29 1.27
C PRO A 59 -2.69 7.68 2.64
N GLY A 60 -1.68 7.13 3.32
CA GLY A 60 -1.84 6.43 4.61
C GLY A 60 -1.85 4.90 4.58
N GLY A 61 -1.91 4.26 3.41
CA GLY A 61 -2.26 2.83 3.32
C GLY A 61 -1.25 1.83 3.90
N ARG A 62 0.07 2.12 3.88
CA ARG A 62 1.09 1.13 4.31
C ARG A 62 1.76 1.44 5.64
N LEU A 63 2.25 2.66 5.84
CA LEU A 63 2.87 3.04 7.11
C LEU A 63 1.83 3.03 8.24
N GLY A 64 0.61 3.52 7.97
CA GLY A 64 -0.51 3.40 8.91
C GLY A 64 -0.87 1.95 9.20
N CYS A 65 -0.92 1.08 8.17
CA CYS A 65 -1.17 -0.34 8.38
C CYS A 65 -0.09 -1.04 9.23
N LYS A 66 1.18 -0.64 9.13
CA LYS A 66 2.24 -1.20 9.97
C LYS A 66 2.05 -0.83 11.44
N ALA A 67 1.82 0.46 11.72
CA ALA A 67 1.55 0.94 13.07
C ALA A 67 0.32 0.25 13.67
N ASP A 68 -0.79 0.23 12.94
CA ASP A 68 -2.03 -0.41 13.41
C ASP A 68 -1.84 -1.93 13.67
N VAL A 69 -1.00 -2.61 12.87
CA VAL A 69 -0.67 -4.03 13.10
C VAL A 69 0.14 -4.21 14.38
N LEU A 70 1.13 -3.35 14.64
CA LEU A 70 1.90 -3.40 15.88
C LEU A 70 1.02 -3.13 17.09
N ASP A 71 0.13 -2.14 17.02
CA ASP A 71 -0.81 -1.80 18.09
C ASP A 71 -1.73 -2.99 18.40
N VAL A 72 -2.27 -3.65 17.37
CA VAL A 72 -3.10 -4.85 17.54
C VAL A 72 -2.33 -6.00 18.19
N ILE A 73 -1.08 -6.24 17.77
CA ILE A 73 -0.27 -7.33 18.33
C ILE A 73 0.10 -6.99 19.77
N ALA A 74 0.54 -5.77 20.06
CA ALA A 74 0.88 -5.32 21.41
C ALA A 74 -0.33 -5.42 22.36
N ALA A 75 -1.50 -4.92 21.92
CA ALA A 75 -2.73 -4.98 22.70
C ALA A 75 -3.22 -6.42 22.95
N ALA A 76 -2.93 -7.35 22.05
CA ALA A 76 -3.29 -8.76 22.23
C ALA A 76 -2.48 -9.45 23.33
N GLY A 77 -1.26 -8.99 23.63
CA GLY A 77 -0.40 -9.58 24.67
C GLY A 77 0.04 -11.05 24.43
N ARG A 78 -0.32 -11.63 23.27
CA ARG A 78 -0.03 -13.02 22.88
C ARG A 78 0.20 -13.13 21.37
N SER A 79 0.73 -14.26 20.92
CA SER A 79 0.84 -14.49 19.47
C SER A 79 -0.54 -14.50 18.80
N VAL A 80 -0.61 -13.86 17.62
CA VAL A 80 -1.84 -13.71 16.84
C VAL A 80 -1.64 -14.09 15.39
N THR A 81 -2.63 -14.75 14.82
CA THR A 81 -2.66 -15.13 13.41
C THR A 81 -3.03 -13.95 12.52
N ARG A 82 -2.71 -14.04 11.22
CA ARG A 82 -3.15 -13.04 10.23
C ARG A 82 -4.67 -12.81 10.26
N LYS A 83 -5.46 -13.88 10.49
CA LYS A 83 -6.92 -13.80 10.55
C LYS A 83 -7.38 -13.00 11.77
N GLU A 84 -6.75 -13.22 12.92
CA GLU A 84 -7.04 -12.46 14.14
C GLU A 84 -6.64 -10.99 13.99
N VAL A 85 -5.49 -10.69 13.38
CA VAL A 85 -5.07 -9.31 13.10
C VAL A 85 -6.09 -8.59 12.20
N VAL A 86 -6.52 -9.22 11.10
CA VAL A 86 -7.55 -8.64 10.22
C VAL A 86 -8.87 -8.42 10.96
N LYS A 87 -9.28 -9.37 11.81
CA LYS A 87 -10.50 -9.24 12.62
C LYS A 87 -10.42 -8.08 13.61
N ALA A 88 -9.29 -7.93 14.30
CA ALA A 88 -9.06 -6.86 15.27
C ALA A 88 -9.01 -5.48 14.60
N LEU A 89 -8.31 -5.35 13.47
CA LEU A 89 -8.28 -4.11 12.69
C LEU A 89 -9.68 -3.69 12.22
N LYS A 90 -10.48 -4.66 11.74
CA LYS A 90 -11.88 -4.41 11.36
C LYS A 90 -12.73 -3.96 12.55
N ALA A 91 -12.57 -4.60 13.71
CA ALA A 91 -13.27 -4.22 14.93
C ALA A 91 -12.88 -2.81 15.42
N ALA A 92 -11.64 -2.40 15.22
CA ALA A 92 -11.14 -1.06 15.51
C ALA A 92 -11.50 -0.01 14.44
N GLY A 93 -12.34 -0.33 13.46
CA GLY A 93 -12.75 0.58 12.38
C GLY A 93 -11.65 0.90 11.36
N LYS A 94 -10.50 0.21 11.40
CA LYS A 94 -9.38 0.41 10.48
C LYS A 94 -9.68 -0.28 9.14
N LYS A 95 -9.69 0.49 8.05
CA LYS A 95 -10.04 0.00 6.70
C LYS A 95 -8.82 -0.52 5.94
N HIS A 96 -8.15 -1.56 6.46
CA HIS A 96 -7.03 -2.22 5.77
C HIS A 96 -7.49 -3.50 5.07
N GLY A 97 -7.17 -3.62 3.78
CA GLY A 97 -7.46 -4.85 3.03
C GLY A 97 -6.58 -6.03 3.47
N PRO A 98 -7.04 -7.29 3.33
CA PRO A 98 -6.27 -8.47 3.73
C PRO A 98 -4.89 -8.56 3.06
N GLY A 99 -4.76 -8.11 1.80
CA GLY A 99 -3.49 -8.05 1.08
C GLY A 99 -2.51 -7.03 1.67
N THR A 100 -3.00 -5.86 2.06
CA THR A 100 -2.21 -4.82 2.74
C THR A 100 -1.68 -5.32 4.08
N VAL A 101 -2.54 -5.98 4.86
CA VAL A 101 -2.15 -6.59 6.16
C VAL A 101 -1.09 -7.67 5.97
N ALA A 102 -1.24 -8.55 4.97
CA ALA A 102 -0.22 -9.57 4.68
C ALA A 102 1.14 -8.95 4.38
N LYS A 103 1.15 -7.88 3.59
CA LYS A 103 2.38 -7.20 3.19
C LYS A 103 3.01 -6.44 4.35
N ALA A 104 2.21 -5.78 5.19
CA ALA A 104 2.68 -5.13 6.40
C ALA A 104 3.33 -6.14 7.36
N LEU A 105 2.71 -7.29 7.58
CA LEU A 105 3.26 -8.38 8.39
C LEU A 105 4.59 -8.91 7.84
N ALA A 106 4.69 -9.09 6.52
CA ALA A 106 5.93 -9.50 5.87
C ALA A 106 7.04 -8.43 6.03
N ASP A 107 6.71 -7.17 5.79
CA ASP A 107 7.65 -6.04 5.91
C ASP A 107 8.15 -5.90 7.36
N LEU A 108 7.27 -5.98 8.37
CA LEU A 108 7.62 -5.91 9.79
C LEU A 108 8.46 -7.10 10.24
N THR A 109 8.17 -8.28 9.71
CA THR A 109 8.98 -9.48 9.97
C THR A 109 10.38 -9.33 9.38
N ALA A 110 10.49 -8.83 8.15
CA ALA A 110 11.78 -8.60 7.49
C ALA A 110 12.61 -7.53 8.22
N ALA A 111 11.95 -6.55 8.83
CA ALA A 111 12.58 -5.53 9.69
C ALA A 111 12.95 -6.05 11.09
N GLY A 112 12.58 -7.28 11.45
CA GLY A 112 12.81 -7.83 12.79
C GLY A 112 11.88 -7.27 13.88
N GLU A 113 10.89 -6.45 13.53
CA GLU A 113 9.90 -5.89 14.46
C GLU A 113 8.85 -6.93 14.89
N LEU A 114 8.69 -8.00 14.10
CA LEU A 114 7.86 -9.16 14.40
C LEU A 114 8.62 -10.45 14.16
N VAL A 115 8.25 -11.48 14.90
CA VAL A 115 8.73 -12.85 14.67
C VAL A 115 7.73 -13.61 13.81
N ASN A 116 8.23 -14.25 12.73
CA ASN A 116 7.42 -14.90 11.70
C ASN A 116 6.80 -16.24 12.15
N PRO A 117 5.52 -16.52 11.82
CA PRO A 117 4.83 -17.79 12.02
C PRO A 117 5.24 -18.97 11.12
N ARG A 118 6.44 -19.01 10.52
CA ARG A 118 6.93 -20.29 9.94
C ARG A 118 7.10 -21.39 11.00
N ASP A 119 6.95 -21.04 12.28
CA ASP A 119 6.83 -21.94 13.44
C ASP A 119 5.38 -22.43 13.73
N LYS A 120 4.39 -22.02 12.91
CA LYS A 120 2.94 -22.25 13.09
C LYS A 120 2.31 -21.62 14.34
N LYS A 121 2.97 -20.68 15.02
CA LYS A 121 2.52 -20.13 16.32
C LYS A 121 1.87 -18.74 16.25
N GLY A 122 1.83 -18.11 15.08
CA GLY A 122 1.33 -16.73 14.90
C GLY A 122 2.43 -15.66 15.03
N TYR A 123 2.09 -14.42 14.68
CA TYR A 123 2.96 -13.24 14.78
C TYR A 123 3.03 -12.76 16.23
N ARG A 124 4.23 -12.36 16.68
CA ARG A 124 4.49 -11.85 18.02
C ARG A 124 5.63 -10.84 18.03
N LEU A 125 5.70 -10.03 19.08
CA LEU A 125 6.82 -9.13 19.32
C LEU A 125 8.09 -9.93 19.69
N PRO A 126 9.29 -9.52 19.22
CA PRO A 126 10.55 -10.19 19.55
C PRO A 126 10.87 -10.23 21.05
N ALA A 127 10.46 -9.20 21.78
CA ALA A 127 10.67 -9.08 23.22
C ALA A 127 9.91 -10.14 24.04
N TRP A 128 8.88 -10.75 23.45
CA TRP A 128 8.18 -11.87 24.06
C TRP A 128 9.02 -13.14 23.91
N ARG A 129 9.99 -13.28 24.81
CA ARG A 129 10.70 -14.54 25.01
C ARG A 129 9.69 -15.62 25.38
N ARG A 130 9.93 -16.85 24.90
CA ARG A 130 9.21 -18.04 25.32
C ARG A 130 9.07 -17.99 26.84
N ASP A 131 7.83 -17.99 27.33
CA ASP A 131 7.57 -18.46 28.68
C ASP A 131 8.34 -19.77 28.82
N ARG A 132 9.22 -19.83 29.81
CA ARG A 132 9.80 -21.08 30.27
C ARG A 132 8.62 -21.99 30.57
N THR A 133 8.33 -22.93 29.68
CA THR A 133 7.66 -24.15 30.11
C THR A 133 8.71 -24.88 30.93
N PRO A 134 8.53 -25.06 32.26
CA PRO A 134 9.41 -25.95 33.01
C PRO A 134 9.30 -27.32 32.35
N SER A 135 10.45 -27.88 31.98
CA SER A 135 10.55 -29.28 31.62
C SER A 135 10.09 -30.10 32.84
N LEU A 136 9.26 -31.12 32.63
CA LEU A 136 8.96 -32.13 33.65
C LEU A 136 10.15 -33.06 33.93
N PHE A 137 11.28 -32.86 33.24
CA PHE A 137 12.47 -33.70 33.25
C PHE A 137 13.74 -32.96 33.70
N ASP A 138 13.61 -31.79 34.34
CA ASP A 138 14.70 -31.17 35.11
C ASP A 138 14.51 -31.42 36.60
#